data_AF-A0A2V6I494-F1
#
_entry.id   AF-A0A2V6I494-F1
#
_cell.length_a   1.000
_cell.length_b   1.000
_cell.length_c   1.000
_cell.angle_alpha   90.00
_cell.angle_beta   90.00
_cell.angle_gamma   90.00
#
_symmetry.space_group_name_H-M   'P 1'
#
loop_
_entity.id
_entity.type
_entity.pdbx_description
1 polymer ?
#
loop_
_entity_poly.entity_id
_entity_poly.type
_entity_poly.pdbx_seq_one_letter_code
_entity_poly.pdbx_strand_id
1 'polypeptide(L)'
;MDANNLAGMAEYLLEEIGRLAQAGATFGLISANTPHIVFDEVASQSTIPLISIVEATCAAAKTRKLKRLALFGTRYTMQATFYPKVFSRVGIELLLPDAKDQDYIHDKYFKELVSGKFLPETRAGLLAIVDRMKANSQIDGVILAGTELPLILRDSEYNGIPFLDTTEIHCEAAVTEMLS
;
A
#
# COMPACT_ATOMS: atom_id res chain seq x y z
N MET A 1 -20.86 4.24 6.15
CA MET A 1 -20.93 3.34 4.98
C MET A 1 -20.76 1.93 5.49
N ASP A 2 -21.70 1.04 5.20
CA ASP A 2 -21.54 -0.38 5.52
C ASP A 2 -20.32 -0.95 4.80
N ALA A 3 -19.60 -1.87 5.44
CA ALA A 3 -18.33 -2.44 4.97
C ALA A 3 -18.40 -3.16 3.60
N ASN A 4 -19.59 -3.26 2.99
CA ASN A 4 -19.82 -3.92 1.70
C ASN A 4 -20.42 -3.01 0.61
N ASN A 5 -20.59 -1.70 0.84
CA ASN A 5 -21.14 -0.81 -0.18
C ASN A 5 -20.04 -0.25 -1.12
N LEU A 6 -19.47 -1.12 -1.97
CA LEU A 6 -18.44 -0.72 -2.94
C LEU A 6 -18.96 0.32 -3.93
N ALA A 7 -20.19 0.16 -4.42
CA ALA A 7 -20.82 1.11 -5.35
C ALA A 7 -20.98 2.50 -4.71
N GLY A 8 -21.48 2.57 -3.49
CA GLY A 8 -21.60 3.84 -2.76
C GLY A 8 -20.24 4.46 -2.41
N MET A 9 -19.21 3.65 -2.20
CA MET A 9 -17.85 4.16 -2.05
C MET A 9 -17.31 4.76 -3.36
N ALA A 10 -17.53 4.09 -4.50
CA ALA A 10 -17.14 4.62 -5.81
C ALA A 10 -17.89 5.92 -6.14
N GLU A 11 -19.19 5.97 -5.91
CA GLU A 11 -20.03 7.16 -6.08
C GLU A 11 -19.54 8.33 -5.23
N TYR A 12 -19.29 8.10 -3.94
CA TYR A 12 -18.74 9.11 -3.05
C TYR A 12 -17.39 9.63 -3.56
N LEU A 13 -16.46 8.75 -3.93
CA LEU A 13 -15.14 9.16 -4.43
C LEU A 13 -15.26 9.97 -5.72
N LEU A 14 -16.13 9.57 -6.65
CA LEU A 14 -16.37 10.31 -7.89
C LEU A 14 -16.94 11.71 -7.64
N GLU A 15 -17.86 11.85 -6.68
CA GLU A 15 -18.39 13.15 -6.27
C GLU A 15 -17.28 14.06 -5.73
N GLU A 16 -16.45 13.56 -4.80
CA GLU A 16 -15.33 14.32 -4.24
C GLU A 16 -14.32 14.74 -5.31
N ILE A 17 -13.96 13.81 -6.20
CA ILE A 17 -13.03 14.08 -7.30
C ILE A 17 -13.61 15.13 -8.26
N GLY A 18 -14.90 15.06 -8.56
CA GLY A 18 -15.59 16.07 -9.37
C GLY A 18 -15.54 17.46 -8.72
N ARG A 19 -15.70 17.55 -7.40
CA ARG A 19 -15.56 18.82 -6.66
C ARG A 19 -14.12 19.36 -6.73
N LEU A 20 -13.12 18.50 -6.60
CA LEU A 20 -11.71 18.90 -6.76
C LEU A 20 -11.40 19.39 -8.17
N ALA A 21 -11.92 18.71 -9.20
CA ALA A 21 -11.76 19.13 -10.59
C ALA A 21 -12.41 20.51 -10.85
N GLN A 22 -13.62 20.74 -10.31
CA GLN A 22 -14.30 22.05 -10.40
C GLN A 22 -13.55 23.16 -9.65
N ALA A 23 -12.81 22.81 -8.60
CA ALA A 23 -11.92 23.72 -7.89
C ALA A 23 -10.59 24.00 -8.63
N GLY A 24 -10.34 23.36 -9.77
CA GLY A 24 -9.17 23.59 -10.62
C GLY A 24 -8.06 22.54 -10.49
N ALA A 25 -8.30 21.42 -9.79
CA ALA A 25 -7.34 20.32 -9.78
C ALA A 25 -7.19 19.72 -11.19
N THR A 26 -5.96 19.45 -11.60
CA THR A 26 -5.64 18.86 -12.92
C THR A 26 -5.38 17.36 -12.86
N PHE A 27 -5.16 16.81 -11.67
CA PHE A 27 -5.06 15.38 -11.37
C PHE A 27 -5.43 15.15 -9.89
N GLY A 28 -5.69 13.89 -9.52
CA GLY A 28 -6.11 13.51 -8.17
C GLY A 28 -5.37 12.31 -7.61
N LEU A 29 -5.42 12.15 -6.29
CA LEU A 29 -4.91 10.99 -5.58
C LEU A 29 -5.94 10.51 -4.56
N ILE A 30 -6.04 9.20 -4.38
CA ILE A 30 -6.73 8.63 -3.23
C ILE A 30 -5.66 8.26 -2.20
N SER A 31 -5.51 9.08 -1.15
CA SER A 31 -4.45 8.96 -0.14
C SER A 31 -4.73 7.88 0.92
N ALA A 32 -5.21 6.72 0.48
CA ALA A 32 -5.52 5.58 1.34
C ALA A 32 -5.45 4.29 0.51
N ASN A 33 -5.02 3.17 1.10
CA ASN A 33 -4.90 1.89 0.40
C ASN A 33 -6.25 1.21 0.11
N THR A 34 -7.11 1.08 1.11
CA THR A 34 -8.34 0.28 1.00
C THR A 34 -9.30 0.76 -0.10
N PRO A 35 -9.52 2.08 -0.30
CA PRO A 35 -10.35 2.57 -1.40
C PRO A 35 -9.87 2.14 -2.80
N HIS A 36 -8.63 1.67 -2.97
CA HIS A 36 -8.17 1.19 -4.28
C HIS A 36 -8.87 -0.08 -4.76
N ILE A 37 -9.68 -0.72 -3.93
CA ILE A 37 -10.57 -1.80 -4.37
C ILE A 37 -11.55 -1.35 -5.48
N VAL A 38 -11.97 -0.07 -5.49
CA VAL A 38 -12.80 0.53 -6.56
C VAL A 38 -12.01 1.46 -7.48
N PHE A 39 -10.67 1.45 -7.43
CA PHE A 39 -9.84 2.41 -8.17
C PHE A 39 -10.13 2.41 -9.67
N ASP A 40 -10.17 1.23 -10.31
CA ASP A 40 -10.38 1.13 -11.75
C ASP A 40 -11.74 1.72 -12.18
N GLU A 41 -12.79 1.50 -11.39
CA GLU A 41 -14.13 2.03 -11.64
C GLU A 41 -14.14 3.57 -11.54
N VAL A 42 -13.57 4.09 -10.45
CA VAL A 42 -13.46 5.54 -10.21
C VAL A 42 -12.58 6.21 -11.25
N ALA A 43 -11.41 5.65 -11.56
CA ALA A 43 -10.48 6.20 -12.54
C ALA A 43 -11.08 6.24 -13.95
N SER A 44 -11.88 5.24 -14.33
CA SER A 44 -12.53 5.20 -15.65
C SER A 44 -13.61 6.28 -15.86
N GLN A 45 -14.18 6.80 -14.77
CA GLN A 45 -15.26 7.79 -14.77
C GLN A 45 -14.81 9.17 -14.29
N SER A 46 -13.59 9.28 -13.77
CA SER A 46 -13.02 10.51 -13.24
C SER A 46 -12.86 11.56 -14.34
N THR A 47 -13.19 12.81 -14.01
CA THR A 47 -13.01 13.96 -14.91
C THR A 47 -11.56 14.43 -15.01
N ILE A 48 -10.68 13.94 -14.13
CA ILE A 48 -9.24 14.24 -14.08
C ILE A 48 -8.43 12.94 -13.92
N PRO A 49 -7.19 12.86 -14.42
CA PRO A 49 -6.33 11.70 -14.21
C PRO A 49 -6.11 11.44 -12.71
N LEU A 50 -6.04 10.15 -12.33
CA LEU A 50 -5.82 9.73 -10.94
C LEU A 50 -4.52 8.95 -10.81
N ILE A 51 -3.73 9.26 -9.78
CA ILE A 51 -2.50 8.53 -9.45
C ILE A 51 -2.82 7.44 -8.42
N SER A 52 -2.61 6.19 -8.78
CA SER A 52 -2.79 5.04 -7.90
C SER A 52 -1.57 4.79 -7.01
N ILE A 53 -1.78 4.64 -5.70
CA ILE A 53 -0.71 4.23 -4.77
C ILE A 53 -0.16 2.85 -5.13
N VAL A 54 -1.03 1.96 -5.62
CA VAL A 54 -0.69 0.57 -5.96
C VAL A 54 0.16 0.54 -7.23
N GLU A 55 -0.23 1.31 -8.26
CA GLU A 55 0.53 1.38 -9.52
C GLU A 55 1.85 2.10 -9.33
N ALA A 56 1.89 3.18 -8.54
CA ALA A 56 3.14 3.88 -8.18
C ALA A 56 4.10 2.94 -7.43
N THR A 57 3.60 2.17 -6.45
CA THR A 57 4.40 1.16 -5.74
C THR A 57 4.90 0.07 -6.69
N CYS A 58 4.04 -0.40 -7.60
CA CYS A 58 4.41 -1.39 -8.60
C CYS A 58 5.50 -0.87 -9.55
N ALA A 59 5.42 0.40 -9.97
CA ALA A 59 6.44 1.05 -10.79
C ALA A 59 7.77 1.17 -10.04
N ALA A 60 7.75 1.58 -8.76
CA ALA A 60 8.92 1.63 -7.92
C ALA A 60 9.59 0.25 -7.75
N ALA A 61 8.80 -0.79 -7.49
CA ALA A 61 9.29 -2.17 -7.40
C ALA A 61 9.95 -2.63 -8.72
N LYS A 62 9.34 -2.30 -9.87
CA LYS A 62 9.88 -2.60 -11.20
C LYS A 62 11.19 -1.87 -11.47
N THR A 63 11.29 -0.59 -11.13
CA THR A 63 12.52 0.21 -11.28
C THR A 63 13.67 -0.36 -10.44
N ARG A 64 13.36 -0.84 -9.23
CA ARG A 64 14.30 -1.53 -8.33
C ARG A 64 14.57 -2.99 -8.73
N LYS A 65 13.97 -3.47 -9.83
CA LYS A 65 14.10 -4.84 -10.38
C LYS A 65 13.69 -5.96 -9.40
N LEU A 66 12.80 -5.65 -8.45
CA LEU A 66 12.28 -6.60 -7.48
C LEU A 66 11.33 -7.60 -8.14
N LYS A 67 11.25 -8.81 -7.59
CA LYS A 67 10.50 -9.93 -8.17
C LYS A 67 9.53 -10.58 -7.20
N ARG A 68 9.84 -10.61 -5.90
CA ARG A 68 9.09 -11.35 -4.88
C ARG A 68 8.95 -10.48 -3.64
N LEU A 69 7.85 -9.75 -3.52
CA LEU A 69 7.68 -8.81 -2.40
C LEU A 69 6.71 -9.35 -1.36
N ALA A 70 7.05 -9.17 -0.08
CA ALA A 70 6.09 -9.31 1.00
C ALA A 70 5.15 -8.10 1.04
N LEU A 71 3.85 -8.31 1.31
CA LEU A 71 2.91 -7.22 1.56
C LEU A 71 2.58 -7.14 3.05
N PHE A 72 3.02 -6.07 3.72
CA PHE A 72 2.67 -5.77 5.09
C PHE A 72 1.62 -4.67 5.11
N GLY A 73 0.55 -4.87 5.87
CA GLY A 73 -0.54 -3.90 6.00
C GLY A 73 -1.58 -4.41 6.97
N THR A 74 -2.74 -3.76 7.03
CA THR A 74 -3.88 -4.35 7.75
C THR A 74 -4.31 -5.66 7.06
N ARG A 75 -4.96 -6.57 7.80
CA ARG A 75 -5.60 -7.77 7.23
C ARG A 75 -6.43 -7.45 5.97
N TYR A 76 -7.19 -6.36 5.98
CA TYR A 76 -7.97 -5.92 4.82
C TYR A 76 -7.09 -5.65 3.60
N THR A 77 -5.99 -4.94 3.77
CA THR A 77 -5.03 -4.66 2.70
C THR A 77 -4.34 -5.93 2.21
N MET A 78 -3.87 -6.78 3.13
CA MET A 78 -3.13 -8.00 2.77
C MET A 78 -4.01 -9.02 2.04
N GLN A 79 -5.31 -9.08 2.35
CA GLN A 79 -6.24 -10.03 1.74
C GLN A 79 -7.02 -9.46 0.55
N ALA A 80 -6.83 -8.18 0.24
CA ALA A 80 -7.51 -7.55 -0.89
C ALA A 80 -6.90 -7.94 -2.23
N THR A 81 -7.70 -7.84 -3.28
CA THR A 81 -7.31 -8.22 -4.64
C THR A 81 -6.61 -7.11 -5.42
N PHE A 82 -6.68 -5.85 -4.97
CA PHE A 82 -6.19 -4.70 -5.74
C PHE A 82 -4.67 -4.66 -5.91
N TYR A 83 -3.89 -5.02 -4.88
CA TYR A 83 -2.43 -5.17 -5.00
C TYR A 83 -2.03 -6.30 -5.97
N PRO A 84 -2.49 -7.56 -5.77
CA PRO A 84 -2.18 -8.66 -6.69
C PRO A 84 -2.59 -8.38 -8.14
N LYS A 85 -3.73 -7.73 -8.35
CA LYS A 85 -4.24 -7.39 -9.70
C LYS A 85 -3.29 -6.51 -10.49
N VAL A 86 -2.62 -5.55 -9.83
CA VAL A 86 -1.65 -4.65 -10.49
C VAL A 86 -0.30 -5.34 -10.68
N PHE A 87 0.22 -5.98 -9.63
CA PHE A 87 1.57 -6.57 -9.64
C PHE A 87 1.72 -7.77 -10.58
N SER A 88 0.68 -8.61 -10.67
CA SER A 88 0.69 -9.77 -11.57
C SER A 88 0.81 -9.41 -13.06
N ARG A 89 0.32 -8.23 -13.48
CA ARG A 89 0.43 -7.73 -14.86
C ARG A 89 1.87 -7.52 -15.32
N VAL A 90 2.80 -7.31 -14.38
CA VAL A 90 4.22 -7.07 -14.68
C VAL A 90 5.13 -8.20 -14.21
N GLY A 91 4.55 -9.34 -13.81
CA GLY A 91 5.29 -10.53 -13.39
C GLY A 91 6.06 -10.35 -12.07
N ILE A 92 5.56 -9.50 -11.17
CA ILE A 92 6.07 -9.40 -9.80
C ILE A 92 5.13 -10.20 -8.89
N GLU A 93 5.70 -11.12 -8.13
CA GLU A 93 4.97 -11.99 -7.20
C GLU A 93 4.82 -11.28 -5.86
N LEU A 94 3.57 -11.18 -5.39
CA LEU A 94 3.26 -10.73 -4.04
C LEU A 94 3.04 -11.93 -3.12
N LEU A 95 3.79 -11.96 -2.04
CA LEU A 95 3.75 -12.99 -1.02
C LEU A 95 3.15 -12.41 0.24
N LEU A 96 2.20 -13.13 0.84
CA LEU A 96 1.62 -12.74 2.11
C LEU A 96 2.35 -13.47 3.24
N PRO A 97 2.50 -12.85 4.41
CA PRO A 97 2.85 -13.58 5.63
C PRO A 97 1.85 -14.71 5.87
N ASP A 98 2.22 -15.71 6.69
CA ASP A 98 1.27 -16.73 7.09
C ASP A 98 0.09 -16.14 7.89
N ALA A 99 -0.98 -16.91 8.10
CA ALA A 99 -2.18 -16.41 8.77
C ALA A 99 -1.90 -15.86 10.19
N LYS A 100 -0.99 -16.48 10.95
CA LYS A 100 -0.65 -16.01 12.30
C LYS A 100 0.11 -14.70 12.26
N ASP A 101 1.00 -14.56 11.28
CA ASP A 101 1.79 -13.35 11.06
C ASP A 101 0.91 -12.21 10.54
N GLN A 102 -0.06 -12.48 9.67
CA GLN A 102 -1.06 -11.50 9.25
C GLN A 102 -1.89 -10.98 10.44
N ASP A 103 -2.34 -11.88 11.30
CA ASP A 103 -3.09 -11.53 12.52
C ASP A 103 -2.23 -10.70 13.47
N TYR A 104 -0.97 -11.08 13.66
CA TYR A 104 -0.01 -10.31 14.46
C TYR A 104 0.16 -8.89 13.91
N ILE A 105 0.44 -8.74 12.60
CA ILE A 105 0.62 -7.42 11.97
C ILE A 105 -0.64 -6.57 12.15
N HIS A 106 -1.82 -7.12 11.87
CA HIS A 106 -3.10 -6.41 12.02
C HIS A 106 -3.35 -5.98 13.47
N ASP A 107 -3.16 -6.88 14.43
CA ASP A 107 -3.37 -6.59 15.84
C ASP A 107 -2.43 -5.49 16.35
N LYS A 108 -1.15 -5.57 15.99
CA LYS A 108 -0.17 -4.54 16.33
C LYS A 108 -0.49 -3.20 15.67
N TYR A 109 -0.92 -3.23 14.40
CA TYR A 109 -1.34 -2.04 13.67
C TYR A 109 -2.41 -1.26 14.44
N PHE A 110 -3.51 -1.93 14.84
CA PHE A 110 -4.62 -1.25 15.49
C PHE A 110 -4.44 -1.01 16.99
N LYS A 111 -3.85 -1.96 17.74
CA LYS A 111 -3.72 -1.85 19.20
C LYS A 111 -2.56 -0.97 19.64
N GLU A 112 -1.55 -0.80 18.78
CA GLU A 112 -0.33 -0.08 19.11
C GLU A 112 -0.05 1.05 18.13
N LEU A 113 0.16 0.74 16.86
CA LEU A 113 0.74 1.68 15.90
C LEU A 113 -0.17 2.89 15.64
N VAL A 114 -1.47 2.66 15.41
CA VAL A 114 -2.48 3.71 15.23
C VAL A 114 -2.60 4.62 16.46
N SER A 115 -2.30 4.09 17.66
CA SER A 115 -2.26 4.86 18.91
C SER A 115 -0.90 5.51 19.17
N GLY A 116 0.02 5.49 18.20
CA GLY A 116 1.37 6.05 18.33
C GLY A 116 2.32 5.27 19.23
N LYS A 117 2.00 4.01 19.57
CA LYS A 117 2.84 3.15 20.42
C LYS A 117 3.80 2.35 19.54
N PHE A 118 5.06 2.77 19.49
CA PHE A 118 6.11 2.13 18.69
C PHE A 118 7.08 1.37 19.60
N LEU A 119 6.76 0.11 19.86
CA LEU A 119 7.49 -0.71 20.84
C LEU A 119 8.66 -1.49 20.19
N PRO A 120 9.84 -1.58 20.82
CA PRO A 120 10.97 -2.36 20.30
C PRO A 120 10.63 -3.82 20.02
N GLU A 121 9.82 -4.46 20.86
CA GLU A 121 9.34 -5.83 20.70
C GLU A 121 8.43 -6.01 19.49
N THR A 122 7.61 -4.99 19.17
CA THR A 122 6.76 -5.00 17.98
C THR A 122 7.60 -4.84 16.72
N ARG A 123 8.61 -3.96 16.75
CA ARG A 123 9.58 -3.85 15.66
C ARG A 123 10.32 -5.17 15.44
N ALA A 124 10.82 -5.78 16.52
CA ALA A 124 11.51 -7.07 16.45
C ALA A 124 10.61 -8.19 15.90
N GLY A 125 9.32 -8.21 16.30
CA GLY A 125 8.34 -9.16 15.77
C GLY A 125 8.11 -8.99 14.26
N LEU A 126 7.93 -7.76 13.79
CA LEU A 126 7.79 -7.46 12.36
C LEU A 126 9.02 -7.89 11.56
N LEU A 127 10.23 -7.60 12.05
CA LEU A 127 11.48 -7.99 11.40
C LEU A 127 11.67 -9.52 11.39
N ALA A 128 11.26 -10.22 12.45
CA ALA A 128 11.29 -11.67 12.48
C ALA A 128 10.35 -12.30 11.42
N ILE A 129 9.24 -11.64 11.07
CA ILE A 129 8.39 -12.05 9.94
C ILE A 129 9.16 -11.88 8.62
N VAL A 130 9.85 -10.74 8.43
CA VAL A 130 10.69 -10.49 7.24
C VAL A 130 11.76 -11.58 7.10
N ASP A 131 12.47 -11.92 8.17
CA ASP A 131 13.49 -12.98 8.15
C ASP A 131 12.90 -14.35 7.78
N ARG A 132 11.74 -14.72 8.35
CA ARG A 132 11.04 -15.98 8.00
C ARG A 132 10.64 -16.00 6.53
N MET A 133 10.05 -14.93 6.02
CA MET A 133 9.63 -14.85 4.62
C MET A 133 10.83 -14.85 3.68
N LYS A 134 11.95 -14.23 4.07
CA LYS A 134 13.20 -14.27 3.31
C LYS A 134 13.74 -15.70 3.24
N ALA A 135 13.78 -16.40 4.37
CA ALA A 135 14.28 -17.77 4.43
C ALA A 135 13.39 -18.77 3.67
N ASN A 136 12.07 -18.67 3.81
CA ASN A 136 11.12 -19.67 3.31
C ASN A 136 10.62 -19.40 1.90
N SER A 137 10.54 -18.12 1.51
CA SER A 137 9.87 -17.69 0.28
C SER A 137 10.73 -16.76 -0.57
N GLN A 138 11.97 -16.52 -0.17
CA GLN A 138 12.97 -15.75 -0.92
C GLN A 138 12.44 -14.38 -1.36
N ILE A 139 11.76 -13.68 -0.47
CA ILE A 139 11.36 -12.30 -0.74
C ILE A 139 12.60 -11.44 -0.98
N ASP A 140 12.48 -10.49 -1.91
CA ASP A 140 13.51 -9.50 -2.26
C ASP A 140 13.06 -8.06 -1.98
N GLY A 141 11.89 -7.87 -1.38
CA GLY A 141 11.41 -6.57 -0.89
C GLY A 141 10.22 -6.71 0.05
N VAL A 142 9.92 -5.65 0.80
CA VAL A 142 8.69 -5.56 1.63
C VAL A 142 7.95 -4.28 1.30
N ILE A 143 6.67 -4.40 0.94
CA ILE A 143 5.75 -3.27 0.79
C ILE A 143 5.18 -2.94 2.15
N LEU A 144 5.31 -1.68 2.57
CA LEU A 144 4.72 -1.13 3.78
C LEU A 144 3.42 -0.39 3.40
N ALA A 145 2.33 -1.14 3.33
CA ALA A 145 1.00 -0.67 2.91
C ALA A 145 0.18 -0.14 4.10
N GLY A 146 0.66 0.96 4.69
CA GLY A 146 0.03 1.68 5.79
C GLY A 146 0.97 2.74 6.37
N THR A 147 0.42 3.89 6.78
CA THR A 147 1.20 5.07 7.22
C THR A 147 2.04 4.83 8.47
N GLU A 148 1.63 3.91 9.33
CA GLU A 148 2.29 3.64 10.59
C GLU A 148 3.45 2.63 10.48
N LEU A 149 3.45 1.77 9.47
CA LEU A 149 4.49 0.76 9.28
C LEU A 149 5.88 1.37 9.02
N PRO A 150 6.04 2.40 8.18
CA PRO A 150 7.31 3.13 8.03
C PRO A 150 7.79 3.79 9.33
N LEU A 151 6.88 4.17 10.23
CA LEU A 151 7.24 4.82 11.50
C LEU A 151 7.91 3.86 12.50
N ILE A 152 7.61 2.56 12.41
CA ILE A 152 8.25 1.50 13.22
C ILE A 152 9.41 0.81 12.48
N LEU A 153 9.30 0.64 11.17
CA LEU A 153 10.33 0.11 10.27
C LEU A 153 11.03 1.26 9.52
N ARG A 154 11.71 2.13 10.28
CA ARG A 154 12.24 3.41 9.79
C ARG A 154 13.41 3.31 8.81
N ASP A 155 14.09 2.18 8.80
CA ASP A 155 15.23 1.95 7.91
C ASP A 155 14.72 1.75 6.47
N SER A 156 15.48 2.20 5.48
CA SER A 156 15.13 1.97 4.07
C SER A 156 15.24 0.50 3.66
N GLU A 157 15.94 -0.31 4.45
CA GLU A 157 16.11 -1.75 4.25
C GLU A 157 16.43 -2.47 5.56
N TYR A 158 16.25 -3.79 5.56
CA TYR A 158 16.65 -4.68 6.65
C TYR A 158 17.29 -5.95 6.10
N ASN A 159 18.49 -6.29 6.56
CA ASN A 159 19.23 -7.48 6.10
C ASN A 159 19.30 -7.58 4.57
N GLY A 160 19.50 -6.45 3.88
CA GLY A 160 19.53 -6.37 2.41
C GLY A 160 18.17 -6.55 1.72
N ILE A 161 17.06 -6.50 2.46
CA ILE A 161 15.69 -6.46 1.93
C ILE A 161 15.19 -5.01 1.97
N PRO A 162 15.01 -4.34 0.82
CA PRO A 162 14.49 -2.98 0.78
C PRO A 162 13.03 -2.91 1.21
N PHE A 163 12.70 -1.82 1.90
CA PHE A 163 11.32 -1.47 2.23
C PHE A 163 10.79 -0.46 1.22
N LEU A 164 9.52 -0.64 0.84
CA LEU A 164 8.78 0.22 -0.06
C LEU A 164 7.68 0.88 0.76
N ASP A 165 7.95 2.09 1.25
CA ASP A 165 6.92 2.95 1.84
C ASP A 165 5.96 3.42 0.75
N THR A 166 4.75 2.88 0.79
CA THR A 166 3.71 3.18 -0.19
C THR A 166 3.29 4.65 -0.14
N THR A 167 3.36 5.30 1.03
CA THR A 167 3.00 6.70 1.22
C THR A 167 4.05 7.60 0.57
N GLU A 168 5.33 7.37 0.88
CA GLU A 168 6.45 8.12 0.30
C GLU A 168 6.44 8.00 -1.22
N ILE A 169 6.32 6.77 -1.75
CA ILE A 169 6.26 6.52 -3.19
C ILE A 169 5.06 7.24 -3.85
N HIS A 170 3.90 7.29 -3.18
CA HIS A 170 2.73 7.98 -3.71
C HIS A 170 2.93 9.50 -3.78
N CYS A 171 3.54 10.07 -2.74
CA CYS A 171 3.91 11.48 -2.70
C CYS A 171 4.95 11.82 -3.78
N GLU A 172 5.98 11.00 -3.97
CA GLU A 172 6.97 11.18 -5.03
C GLU A 172 6.33 11.16 -6.42
N ALA A 173 5.40 10.23 -6.66
CA ALA A 173 4.65 10.18 -7.92
C ALA A 173 3.82 11.46 -8.14
N ALA A 174 3.16 11.96 -7.08
CA ALA A 174 2.40 13.20 -7.12
C ALA A 174 3.29 14.40 -7.48
N VAL A 175 4.41 14.56 -6.78
CA VAL A 175 5.35 15.67 -6.99
C VAL A 175 5.95 15.60 -8.39
N THR A 176 6.25 14.40 -8.89
CA THR A 176 6.74 14.21 -10.27
C THR A 176 5.71 14.68 -11.29
N GLU A 177 4.44 14.30 -11.14
CA GLU A 177 3.35 14.76 -12.00
C GLU A 177 3.17 16.28 -11.95
N MET A 178 3.26 16.89 -10.75
CA MET A 178 3.15 18.34 -10.58
C MET A 178 4.23 19.14 -11.32
N LEU A 179 5.39 18.53 -11.55
CA LEU A 179 6.57 19.19 -12.13
C LEU A 179 6.82 18.79 -13.60
N SER A 180 5.95 17.98 -14.18
CA SER A 180 6.02 17.55 -15.59
C SER A 180 5.40 18.59 -16.52
#